data_AF-A0A0G0BBZ3-F1
#
_entry.id   AF-A0A0G0BBZ3-F1
#
_cell.length_a   1.000
_cell.length_b   1.000
_cell.length_c   1.000
_cell.angle_alpha   90.00
_cell.angle_beta   90.00
_cell.angle_gamma   90.00
#
_symmetry.space_group_name_H-M   'P 1'
#
loop_
_entity.id
_entity.type
_entity.pdbx_description
1 polymer ?
#
loop_
_entity_poly.entity_id
_entity_poly.type
_entity_poly.pdbx_seq_one_letter_code
_entity_poly.pdbx_strand_id
1 'polypeptide(L)'
;IATDSINRLIETKTKIKCLSVSGNFCIDKKPAWLNFISGRGKRVWAEVILKKEVVKEVLKTTPESFFEVWLAKCMIGSAMSGSLGFNAHFANIVAAFFASTGQDLAHAVEGSMGVTTSKVLKNGDLYVSVYLPAVMVGTVGGGTKLKTKQEALSIIGAKNSIELAEVLGGAVLAGEISLLASLAEGSLAETHEKLGR
;
A
#
# COMPACT_ATOMS: atom_id res chain seq x y z
N ILE A 1 11.32 19.73 14.04
CA ILE A 1 11.47 20.30 15.40
C ILE A 1 12.47 19.48 16.20
N ALA A 2 12.17 18.24 16.60
CA ALA A 2 13.11 17.41 17.38
C ALA A 2 14.48 17.23 16.69
N THR A 3 14.49 16.86 15.40
CA THR A 3 15.73 16.72 14.62
C THR A 3 16.51 18.03 14.51
N ASP A 4 15.82 19.17 14.39
CA ASP A 4 16.47 20.49 14.35
C ASP A 4 17.14 20.82 15.69
N SER A 5 16.49 20.53 16.81
CA SER A 5 17.09 20.69 18.14
C SER A 5 18.33 19.81 18.33
N ILE A 6 18.30 18.57 17.84
CA ILE A 6 19.45 17.66 17.86
C ILE A 6 20.58 18.19 16.98
N ASN A 7 20.25 18.69 15.78
CA ASN A 7 21.25 19.27 14.87
C ASN A 7 21.97 20.44 15.56
N ARG A 8 21.26 21.38 16.19
CA ARG A 8 21.90 22.49 16.93
C ARG A 8 22.86 22.03 18.02
N LEU A 9 22.54 20.93 18.72
CA LEU A 9 23.42 20.33 19.72
C LEU A 9 24.69 19.74 19.06
N ILE A 10 24.54 19.03 17.94
CA ILE A 10 25.66 18.46 17.17
C ILE A 10 26.56 19.58 16.64
N GLU A 11 25.99 20.62 16.05
CA GLU A 11 26.73 21.79 15.54
C GLU A 11 27.54 22.46 16.66
N THR A 12 26.93 22.62 17.84
CA THR A 12 27.60 23.23 19.00
C THR A 12 28.82 22.42 19.44
N LYS A 13 28.72 21.09 19.46
CA LYS A 13 29.77 20.16 19.90
C LYS A 13 30.86 19.93 18.86
N THR A 14 30.50 19.86 17.59
CA THR A 14 31.40 19.47 16.50
C THR A 14 31.94 20.66 15.70
N LYS A 15 31.30 21.82 15.80
CA LYS A 15 31.53 23.01 14.95
C LYS A 15 31.25 22.78 13.46
N ILE A 16 30.65 21.66 13.09
CA ILE A 16 30.21 21.35 11.72
C ILE A 16 28.78 21.85 11.56
N LYS A 17 28.49 22.62 10.52
CA LYS A 17 27.14 23.14 10.23
C LYS A 17 26.29 22.10 9.50
N CYS A 18 25.02 22.00 9.87
CA CYS A 18 23.99 21.27 9.15
C CYS A 18 23.51 22.09 7.96
N LEU A 19 23.70 21.57 6.74
CA LEU A 19 23.26 22.25 5.52
C LEU A 19 21.73 22.25 5.36
N SER A 20 21.09 21.13 5.72
CA SER A 20 19.64 20.96 5.66
C SER A 20 19.20 19.88 6.64
N VAL A 21 18.09 20.11 7.33
CA VAL A 21 17.46 19.12 8.22
C VAL A 21 16.90 17.92 7.43
N SER A 22 16.67 18.08 6.12
CA SER A 22 16.25 17.01 5.21
C SER A 22 17.22 16.93 4.03
N GLY A 23 18.10 15.93 4.07
CA GLY A 23 19.08 15.65 3.02
C GLY A 23 18.62 14.62 2.00
N ASN A 24 17.31 14.40 1.82
CA ASN A 24 16.75 13.30 1.03
C ASN A 24 17.24 11.90 1.48
N PHE A 25 17.54 11.73 2.76
CA PHE A 25 17.79 10.42 3.38
C PHE A 25 16.68 10.05 4.38
N CYS A 26 15.50 10.67 4.22
CA CYS A 26 14.32 10.42 5.04
C CYS A 26 13.57 9.14 4.62
N ILE A 27 13.17 8.86 3.36
CA ILE A 27 12.92 9.72 2.19
C ILE A 27 11.44 10.13 2.20
N ASP A 28 11.13 11.42 2.04
CA ASP A 28 9.76 11.94 2.18
C ASP A 28 9.11 12.29 0.84
N LYS A 29 8.02 11.62 0.46
CA LYS A 29 7.23 11.88 -0.77
C LYS A 29 7.98 11.63 -2.07
N LYS A 30 9.01 10.78 -2.03
CA LYS A 30 9.76 10.28 -3.20
C LYS A 30 9.88 8.76 -3.10
N PRO A 31 9.85 8.04 -4.23
CA PRO A 31 10.00 6.60 -4.21
C PRO A 31 11.47 6.24 -3.91
N ALA A 32 11.69 5.30 -3.00
CA ALA A 32 13.04 4.90 -2.63
C ALA A 32 13.14 3.51 -1.99
N TRP A 33 14.17 2.76 -2.40
CA TRP A 33 14.55 1.49 -1.77
C TRP A 33 14.83 1.59 -0.28
N LEU A 34 15.37 2.73 0.20
CA LEU A 34 15.61 2.93 1.62
C LEU A 34 14.33 2.78 2.46
N ASN A 35 13.24 3.40 2.01
CA ASN A 35 11.93 3.27 2.68
C ASN A 35 11.39 1.84 2.57
N PHE A 36 11.68 1.13 1.47
CA PHE A 36 11.26 -0.24 1.27
C PHE A 36 11.97 -1.22 2.21
N ILE A 37 13.29 -1.06 2.37
CA ILE A 37 14.16 -1.95 3.13
C ILE A 37 14.08 -1.66 4.64
N SER A 38 14.21 -0.39 5.02
CA SER A 38 14.25 0.03 6.42
C SER A 38 12.87 0.33 7.00
N GLY A 39 11.85 0.48 6.13
CA GLY A 39 10.51 0.90 6.51
C GLY A 39 10.41 2.40 6.80
N ARG A 40 9.20 2.95 6.71
CA ARG A 40 8.90 4.33 7.11
C ARG A 40 7.45 4.48 7.56
N GLY A 41 7.21 5.13 8.71
CA GLY A 41 5.87 5.17 9.29
C GLY A 41 5.44 3.79 9.80
N LYS A 42 4.32 3.25 9.30
CA LYS A 42 3.88 1.88 9.61
C LYS A 42 4.28 0.91 8.50
N ARG A 43 4.65 -0.30 8.91
CA ARG A 43 4.76 -1.46 8.04
C ARG A 43 3.49 -2.30 8.20
N VAL A 44 2.85 -2.63 7.10
CA VAL A 44 1.54 -3.30 7.10
C VAL A 44 1.65 -4.61 6.33
N TRP A 45 1.18 -5.68 6.96
CA TRP A 45 0.99 -6.98 6.33
C TRP A 45 -0.48 -7.37 6.47
N ALA A 46 -1.07 -7.88 5.39
CA ALA A 46 -2.39 -8.49 5.40
C ALA A 46 -2.37 -9.73 4.52
N GLU A 47 -3.04 -10.80 4.95
CA GLU A 47 -3.07 -12.08 4.24
C GLU A 47 -4.41 -12.80 4.39
N VAL A 48 -4.70 -13.66 3.43
CA VAL A 48 -5.91 -14.49 3.41
C VAL A 48 -5.65 -15.79 2.67
N ILE A 49 -6.36 -16.86 3.08
CA ILE A 49 -6.51 -18.09 2.31
C ILE A 49 -7.95 -18.11 1.78
N LEU A 50 -8.08 -18.07 0.46
CA LEU A 50 -9.36 -18.17 -0.24
C LEU A 50 -9.58 -19.62 -0.65
N LYS A 51 -10.73 -20.17 -0.28
CA LYS A 51 -11.16 -21.49 -0.74
C LYS A 51 -11.29 -21.51 -2.25
N LYS A 52 -10.88 -22.59 -2.91
CA LYS A 52 -10.99 -22.72 -4.38
C LYS A 52 -12.40 -22.48 -4.90
N GLU A 53 -13.44 -22.84 -4.12
CA GLU A 53 -14.83 -22.60 -4.47
C GLU A 53 -15.13 -21.09 -4.52
N VAL A 54 -14.62 -20.32 -3.56
CA VAL A 54 -14.79 -18.85 -3.53
C VAL A 54 -14.06 -18.20 -4.70
N VAL A 55 -12.86 -18.67 -5.04
CA VAL A 55 -12.10 -18.17 -6.21
C VAL A 55 -12.90 -18.41 -7.50
N LYS A 56 -13.51 -19.59 -7.64
CA LYS A 56 -14.31 -19.93 -8.82
C LYS A 56 -15.64 -19.18 -8.86
N GLU A 57 -16.37 -19.16 -7.76
CA GLU A 57 -17.75 -18.65 -7.71
C GLU A 57 -17.83 -17.13 -7.59
N VAL A 58 -16.90 -16.50 -6.88
CA VAL A 58 -16.90 -15.04 -6.67
C VAL A 58 -15.92 -14.35 -7.61
N LEU A 59 -14.68 -14.83 -7.65
CA LEU A 59 -13.60 -14.22 -8.46
C LEU A 59 -13.60 -14.66 -9.93
N LYS A 60 -14.46 -15.62 -10.29
CA LYS A 60 -14.69 -16.10 -11.67
C LYS A 60 -13.42 -16.56 -12.39
N THR A 61 -12.44 -17.04 -11.63
CA THR A 61 -11.17 -17.56 -12.15
C THR A 61 -10.77 -18.86 -11.43
N THR A 62 -9.57 -19.37 -11.67
CA THR A 62 -9.00 -20.48 -10.89
C THR A 62 -7.79 -20.01 -10.08
N PRO A 63 -7.47 -20.68 -8.95
CA PRO A 63 -6.25 -20.43 -8.18
C PRO A 63 -4.98 -20.44 -9.05
N GLU A 64 -4.89 -21.35 -10.02
CA GLU A 64 -3.76 -21.49 -10.93
C GLU A 64 -3.65 -20.31 -11.90
N SER A 65 -4.75 -19.93 -12.56
CA SER A 65 -4.76 -18.78 -13.47
C SER A 65 -4.43 -17.47 -12.74
N PHE A 66 -4.99 -17.29 -11.54
CA PHE A 66 -4.66 -16.15 -10.67
C PHE A 66 -3.15 -16.12 -10.37
N PHE A 67 -2.57 -17.26 -9.99
CA PHE A 67 -1.15 -17.36 -9.67
C PHE A 67 -0.27 -17.06 -10.88
N GLU A 68 -0.62 -17.55 -12.07
CA GLU A 68 0.12 -17.27 -13.31
C GLU A 68 0.12 -15.78 -13.65
N VAL A 69 -1.04 -15.12 -13.55
CA VAL A 69 -1.14 -13.66 -13.76
C VAL A 69 -0.31 -12.91 -12.73
N TRP A 70 -0.41 -13.26 -11.44
CA TRP A 70 0.39 -12.66 -10.39
C TRP A 70 1.89 -12.78 -10.67
N LEU A 71 2.36 -13.98 -11.04
CA LEU A 71 3.78 -14.25 -11.30
C LEU A 71 4.28 -13.44 -12.52
N ALA A 72 3.53 -13.47 -13.62
CA ALA A 72 3.90 -12.77 -14.84
C ALA A 72 3.89 -11.25 -14.66
N LYS A 73 2.85 -10.71 -14.00
CA LYS A 73 2.64 -9.26 -13.86
C LYS A 73 3.41 -8.66 -12.69
N CYS A 74 3.08 -9.08 -11.46
CA CYS A 74 3.54 -8.41 -10.24
C CYS A 74 4.99 -8.75 -9.91
N MET A 75 5.48 -9.92 -10.33
CA MET A 75 6.86 -10.33 -10.08
C MET A 75 7.74 -10.08 -11.30
N ILE A 76 7.52 -10.81 -12.39
CA ILE A 76 8.39 -10.75 -13.58
C ILE A 76 8.29 -9.38 -14.25
N GLY A 77 7.08 -8.88 -14.51
CA GLY A 77 6.87 -7.57 -15.14
C GLY A 77 7.44 -6.41 -14.32
N SER A 78 7.22 -6.40 -13.00
CA SER A 78 7.81 -5.38 -12.11
C SER A 78 9.34 -5.46 -12.05
N ALA A 79 9.91 -6.67 -12.04
CA ALA A 79 11.37 -6.84 -12.09
C ALA A 79 11.95 -6.34 -13.41
N MET A 80 11.34 -6.68 -14.54
CA MET A 80 11.77 -6.25 -15.88
C MET A 80 11.72 -4.72 -16.05
N SER A 81 10.75 -4.05 -15.41
CA SER A 81 10.57 -2.60 -15.51
C SER A 81 11.38 -1.79 -14.48
N GLY A 82 12.09 -2.44 -13.55
CA GLY A 82 12.79 -1.75 -12.46
C GLY A 82 11.84 -1.07 -11.47
N SER A 83 10.61 -1.59 -11.33
CA SER A 83 9.59 -1.04 -10.45
C SER A 83 9.93 -1.22 -8.96
N LEU A 84 9.46 -0.29 -8.13
CA LEU A 84 9.44 -0.41 -6.66
C LEU A 84 8.11 -0.97 -6.13
N GLY A 85 7.12 -1.12 -7.02
CA GLY A 85 5.83 -1.74 -6.75
C GLY A 85 5.75 -3.11 -7.40
N PHE A 86 5.82 -4.16 -6.58
CA PHE A 86 5.58 -5.55 -6.97
C PHE A 86 4.13 -5.93 -6.66
N ASN A 87 3.21 -5.07 -7.12
CA ASN A 87 1.77 -5.14 -6.89
C ASN A 87 1.00 -4.71 -8.14
N ALA A 88 -0.32 -4.90 -8.14
CA ALA A 88 -1.14 -4.54 -9.28
C ALA A 88 -1.59 -3.06 -9.23
N HIS A 89 -2.14 -2.59 -8.11
CA HIS A 89 -2.71 -1.23 -7.99
C HIS A 89 -2.79 -0.67 -6.56
N PHE A 90 -1.79 -0.91 -5.69
CA PHE A 90 -1.79 -0.34 -4.33
C PHE A 90 -2.06 1.17 -4.32
N ALA A 91 -1.47 1.89 -5.28
CA ALA A 91 -1.62 3.34 -5.44
C ALA A 91 -3.09 3.79 -5.50
N ASN A 92 -3.97 3.05 -6.19
CA ASN A 92 -5.38 3.41 -6.33
C ASN A 92 -6.10 3.37 -4.98
N ILE A 93 -5.94 2.26 -4.25
CA ILE A 93 -6.57 2.07 -2.95
C ILE A 93 -6.01 3.07 -1.93
N VAL A 94 -4.69 3.24 -1.89
CA VAL A 94 -4.01 4.17 -0.98
C VAL A 94 -4.44 5.61 -1.26
N ALA A 95 -4.46 6.05 -2.51
CA ALA A 95 -4.87 7.40 -2.87
C ALA A 95 -6.34 7.67 -2.49
N ALA A 96 -7.25 6.73 -2.80
CA ALA A 96 -8.66 6.86 -2.44
C ALA A 96 -8.85 6.91 -0.92
N PHE A 97 -8.16 6.02 -0.18
CA PHE A 97 -8.21 5.98 1.28
C PHE A 97 -7.63 7.25 1.92
N PHE A 98 -6.52 7.75 1.39
CA PHE A 98 -5.88 8.96 1.90
C PHE A 98 -6.75 10.19 1.65
N ALA A 99 -7.33 10.28 0.44
CA ALA A 99 -8.28 11.33 0.10
C ALA A 99 -9.51 11.29 1.00
N SER A 100 -10.08 10.12 1.28
CA SER A 100 -11.30 10.00 2.10
C SER A 100 -11.05 10.27 3.58
N THR A 101 -9.90 9.87 4.12
CA THR A 101 -9.58 9.98 5.55
C THR A 101 -8.73 11.18 5.94
N GLY A 102 -8.43 12.07 4.99
CA GLY A 102 -7.72 13.33 5.26
C GLY A 102 -6.22 13.18 5.52
N GLN A 103 -5.62 12.14 4.94
CA GLN A 103 -4.16 11.94 4.98
C GLN A 103 -3.47 12.86 3.97
N ASP A 104 -2.16 12.98 4.05
CA ASP A 104 -1.37 13.72 3.07
C ASP A 104 -1.22 12.89 1.77
N LEU A 105 -1.87 13.34 0.70
CA LEU A 105 -1.92 12.64 -0.59
C LEU A 105 -0.54 12.43 -1.21
N ALA A 106 0.45 13.27 -0.92
CA ALA A 106 1.79 13.10 -1.49
C ALA A 106 2.49 11.84 -0.92
N HIS A 107 2.06 11.34 0.24
CA HIS A 107 2.53 10.05 0.76
C HIS A 107 1.94 8.84 0.05
N ALA A 108 1.02 9.01 -0.91
CA ALA A 108 0.63 7.93 -1.80
C ALA A 108 1.83 7.38 -2.59
N VAL A 109 2.86 8.21 -2.83
CA VAL A 109 4.13 7.76 -3.42
C VAL A 109 4.74 6.62 -2.60
N GLU A 110 4.79 6.77 -1.27
CA GLU A 110 5.36 5.75 -0.39
C GLU A 110 4.42 4.55 -0.22
N GLY A 111 3.13 4.82 0.00
CA GLY A 111 2.12 3.77 0.19
C GLY A 111 1.85 2.93 -1.06
N SER A 112 2.20 3.43 -2.25
CA SER A 112 2.11 2.66 -3.50
C SER A 112 3.18 1.58 -3.65
N MET A 113 4.28 1.68 -2.90
CA MET A 113 5.34 0.69 -2.90
C MET A 113 4.93 -0.52 -2.06
N GLY A 114 5.41 -1.70 -2.46
CA GLY A 114 5.18 -2.93 -1.70
C GLY A 114 5.06 -4.15 -2.60
N VAL A 115 4.74 -5.28 -1.97
CA VAL A 115 4.73 -6.59 -2.61
C VAL A 115 3.39 -7.27 -2.38
N THR A 116 2.77 -7.73 -3.45
CA THR A 116 1.72 -8.74 -3.41
C THR A 116 2.36 -10.11 -3.57
N THR A 117 1.97 -11.08 -2.75
CA THR A 117 2.43 -12.48 -2.85
C THR A 117 1.23 -13.38 -3.06
N SER A 118 1.36 -14.38 -3.93
CA SER A 118 0.35 -15.40 -4.12
C SER A 118 0.95 -16.80 -4.18
N LYS A 119 0.17 -17.80 -3.78
CA LYS A 119 0.56 -19.21 -3.83
C LYS A 119 -0.69 -20.10 -3.90
N VAL A 120 -0.66 -21.09 -4.79
CA VAL A 120 -1.63 -22.20 -4.77
C VAL A 120 -1.21 -23.22 -3.71
N LEU A 121 -2.10 -23.53 -2.78
CA LEU A 121 -1.89 -24.47 -1.69
C LEU A 121 -2.13 -25.91 -2.15
N LYS A 122 -1.63 -26.89 -1.39
CA LYS A 122 -1.74 -28.32 -1.74
C LYS A 122 -3.18 -28.82 -1.88
N ASN A 123 -4.12 -28.19 -1.18
CA ASN A 123 -5.55 -28.50 -1.23
C ASN A 123 -6.29 -27.79 -2.39
N GLY A 124 -5.56 -27.01 -3.20
CA GLY A 124 -6.11 -26.20 -4.28
C GLY A 124 -6.56 -24.81 -3.86
N ASP A 125 -6.48 -24.44 -2.58
CA ASP A 125 -6.85 -23.09 -2.13
C ASP A 125 -5.81 -22.05 -2.54
N LEU A 126 -6.21 -20.78 -2.57
CA LEU A 126 -5.35 -19.67 -2.97
C LEU A 126 -4.94 -18.85 -1.75
N TYR A 127 -3.64 -18.80 -1.46
CA TYR A 127 -3.07 -17.84 -0.52
C TYR A 127 -2.74 -16.53 -1.25
N VAL A 128 -3.11 -15.40 -0.64
CA VAL A 128 -2.74 -14.07 -1.10
C VAL A 128 -2.33 -13.22 0.10
N SER A 129 -1.25 -12.45 -0.05
CA SER A 129 -0.85 -11.44 0.93
C SER A 129 -0.31 -10.18 0.29
N VAL A 130 -0.33 -9.10 1.06
CA VAL A 130 0.26 -7.81 0.70
C VAL A 130 1.19 -7.34 1.81
N TYR A 131 2.30 -6.72 1.41
CA TYR A 131 3.24 -6.05 2.29
C TYR A 131 3.46 -4.62 1.82
N LEU A 132 3.12 -3.66 2.69
CA LEU A 132 3.36 -2.24 2.49
C LEU A 132 4.46 -1.80 3.49
N PRO A 133 5.70 -1.53 3.02
CA PRO A 133 6.82 -1.19 3.90
C PRO A 133 6.76 0.24 4.44
N ALA A 134 6.02 1.12 3.77
CA ALA A 134 6.02 2.55 4.06
C ALA A 134 4.62 3.17 4.00
N VAL A 135 3.91 3.16 5.13
CA VAL A 135 2.54 3.72 5.24
C VAL A 135 2.53 4.90 6.22
N MET A 136 2.33 6.09 5.67
CA MET A 136 2.23 7.34 6.44
C MET A 136 0.77 7.70 6.71
N VAL A 137 0.21 7.14 7.79
CA VAL A 137 -1.15 7.46 8.25
C VAL A 137 -1.16 7.99 9.68
N GLY A 138 -2.14 8.85 9.95
CA GLY A 138 -2.43 9.45 11.24
C GLY A 138 -3.93 9.68 11.45
N THR A 139 -4.36 9.70 12.70
CA THR A 139 -5.75 10.02 13.09
C THR A 139 -5.92 11.45 13.61
N VAL A 140 -4.81 12.13 13.93
CA VAL A 140 -4.80 13.50 14.47
C VAL A 140 -3.84 14.37 13.67
N GLY A 141 -4.29 15.58 13.29
CA GLY A 141 -3.47 16.58 12.61
C GLY A 141 -3.69 16.64 11.10
N GLY A 142 -3.12 17.65 10.45
CA GLY A 142 -3.25 17.84 9.00
C GLY A 142 -4.72 17.92 8.54
N GLY A 143 -5.04 17.17 7.49
CA GLY A 143 -6.38 17.11 6.88
C GLY A 143 -7.42 16.38 7.72
N THR A 144 -7.04 15.61 8.75
CA THR A 144 -7.99 14.86 9.59
C THR A 144 -8.87 15.76 10.47
N LYS A 145 -8.56 17.05 10.55
CA LYS A 145 -9.37 18.06 11.27
C LYS A 145 -10.61 18.51 10.50
N LEU A 146 -10.69 18.22 9.20
CA LEU A 146 -11.84 18.60 8.37
C LEU A 146 -13.04 17.71 8.72
N LYS A 147 -14.21 18.32 8.96
CA LYS A 147 -15.43 17.61 9.42
C LYS A 147 -15.78 16.39 8.57
N THR A 148 -15.76 16.51 7.25
CA THR A 148 -16.05 15.41 6.32
C THR A 148 -15.05 14.24 6.43
N LYS A 149 -13.78 14.53 6.76
CA LYS A 149 -12.76 13.49 6.97
C LYS A 149 -12.91 12.81 8.33
N GLN A 150 -13.38 13.55 9.34
CA GLN A 150 -13.73 12.98 10.65
C GLN A 150 -14.91 12.02 10.56
N GLU A 151 -15.93 12.34 9.75
CA GLU A 151 -17.04 11.45 9.46
C GLU A 151 -16.56 10.15 8.80
N ALA A 152 -15.71 10.24 7.77
CA ALA A 152 -15.12 9.06 7.11
C ALA A 152 -14.30 8.20 8.09
N LEU A 153 -13.47 8.82 8.94
CA LEU A 153 -12.73 8.13 9.99
C LEU A 153 -13.67 7.47 11.02
N SER A 154 -14.79 8.11 11.34
CA SER A 154 -15.81 7.56 12.23
C SER A 154 -16.51 6.33 11.64
N ILE A 155 -16.77 6.32 10.32
CA ILE A 155 -17.33 5.14 9.62
C ILE A 155 -16.34 3.98 9.66
N ILE A 156 -15.05 4.26 9.46
CA ILE A 156 -14.00 3.25 9.56
C ILE A 156 -13.89 2.70 11.00
N GLY A 157 -14.13 3.54 12.00
CA GLY A 157 -14.13 3.13 13.41
C GLY A 157 -12.74 2.90 14.01
N ALA A 158 -11.67 3.26 13.30
CA ALA A 158 -10.30 3.14 13.79
C ALA A 158 -10.02 4.16 14.90
N LYS A 159 -9.62 3.67 16.07
CA LYS A 159 -9.37 4.50 17.27
C LYS A 159 -7.99 5.15 17.25
N ASN A 160 -7.05 4.55 16.52
CA ASN A 160 -5.67 4.99 16.44
C ASN A 160 -5.08 4.74 15.05
N SER A 161 -3.88 5.26 14.82
CA SER A 161 -3.23 5.15 13.51
C SER A 161 -2.75 3.75 13.14
N ILE A 162 -2.69 2.81 14.10
CA ILE A 162 -2.35 1.40 13.84
C ILE A 162 -3.58 0.70 13.27
N GLU A 163 -4.72 0.80 13.97
CA GLU A 163 -6.01 0.26 13.49
C GLU A 163 -6.38 0.83 12.10
N LEU A 164 -6.12 2.13 11.86
CA LEU A 164 -6.35 2.74 10.56
C LEU A 164 -5.46 2.13 9.46
N ALA A 165 -4.21 1.79 9.80
CA ALA A 165 -3.28 1.14 8.88
C ALA A 165 -3.67 -0.32 8.60
N GLU A 166 -4.24 -1.03 9.59
CA GLU A 166 -4.79 -2.38 9.41
C GLU A 166 -5.97 -2.39 8.44
N VAL A 167 -6.91 -1.42 8.58
CA VAL A 167 -8.03 -1.26 7.65
C VAL A 167 -7.53 -0.98 6.24
N LEU A 168 -6.53 -0.09 6.08
CA LEU A 168 -5.90 0.16 4.79
C LEU A 168 -5.27 -1.11 4.21
N GLY A 169 -4.55 -1.90 5.02
CA GLY A 169 -3.95 -3.17 4.59
C GLY A 169 -4.99 -4.16 4.07
N GLY A 170 -6.11 -4.31 4.77
CA GLY A 170 -7.24 -5.14 4.33
C GLY A 170 -7.89 -4.63 3.04
N ALA A 171 -8.08 -3.31 2.92
CA ALA A 171 -8.63 -2.70 1.71
C ALA A 171 -7.70 -2.90 0.49
N VAL A 172 -6.38 -2.76 0.69
CA VAL A 172 -5.38 -3.00 -0.36
C VAL A 172 -5.39 -4.47 -0.77
N LEU A 173 -5.39 -5.41 0.18
CA LEU A 173 -5.48 -6.84 -0.09
C LEU A 173 -6.73 -7.19 -0.91
N ALA A 174 -7.89 -6.68 -0.50
CA ALA A 174 -9.15 -6.91 -1.21
C ALA A 174 -9.11 -6.34 -2.65
N GLY A 175 -8.56 -5.13 -2.81
CA GLY A 175 -8.37 -4.51 -4.12
C GLY A 175 -7.47 -5.36 -5.03
N GLU A 176 -6.33 -5.83 -4.54
CA GLU A 176 -5.40 -6.66 -5.32
C GLU A 176 -6.03 -7.96 -5.77
N ILE A 177 -6.71 -8.67 -4.85
CA ILE A 177 -7.43 -9.91 -5.16
C ILE A 177 -8.44 -9.66 -6.28
N SER A 178 -9.24 -8.59 -6.16
CA SER A 178 -10.25 -8.27 -7.17
C SER A 178 -9.63 -7.98 -8.54
N LEU A 179 -8.56 -7.17 -8.61
CA LEU A 179 -7.97 -6.79 -9.90
C LEU A 179 -7.22 -7.95 -10.56
N LEU A 180 -6.41 -8.69 -9.79
CA LEU A 180 -5.68 -9.84 -10.32
C LEU A 180 -6.63 -10.94 -10.80
N ALA A 181 -7.76 -11.15 -10.10
CA ALA A 181 -8.80 -12.07 -10.56
C ALA A 181 -9.43 -11.64 -11.88
N SER A 182 -9.82 -10.36 -12.02
CA SER A 182 -10.41 -9.85 -13.27
C SER A 182 -9.44 -9.94 -14.45
N LEU A 183 -8.14 -9.70 -14.20
CA LEU A 183 -7.09 -9.92 -15.20
C LEU A 183 -6.98 -11.39 -15.59
N ALA A 184 -7.04 -12.31 -14.62
CA ALA A 184 -6.98 -13.75 -14.85
C ALA A 184 -8.23 -14.34 -15.51
N GLU A 185 -9.39 -13.72 -15.33
CA GLU A 185 -10.63 -14.05 -16.05
C GLU A 185 -10.59 -13.53 -17.51
N GLY A 186 -9.85 -12.45 -17.78
CA GLY A 186 -9.85 -11.76 -19.07
C GLY A 186 -10.96 -10.72 -19.22
N SER A 187 -11.67 -10.39 -18.12
CA SER A 187 -12.83 -9.48 -18.09
C SER A 187 -12.46 -8.01 -17.94
N LEU A 188 -11.17 -7.67 -17.86
CA LEU A 188 -10.72 -6.31 -17.55
C LEU A 188 -11.21 -5.28 -18.57
N ALA A 189 -11.11 -5.57 -19.87
CA ALA A 189 -11.50 -4.64 -20.93
C ALA A 189 -13.02 -4.36 -20.92
N GLU A 190 -13.84 -5.38 -20.71
CA GLU A 190 -15.30 -5.26 -20.65
C GLU A 190 -15.77 -4.54 -19.37
N THR A 191 -15.08 -4.77 -18.25
CA THR A 191 -15.38 -4.10 -16.98
C THR A 191 -15.01 -2.62 -17.03
N HIS A 192 -13.88 -2.28 -17.66
CA HIS A 192 -13.46 -0.89 -17.91
C HIS A 192 -14.46 -0.13 -18.77
N GLU A 193 -14.97 -0.77 -19.82
CA GLU A 193 -15.96 -0.16 -20.71
C GLU A 193 -17.31 0.04 -20.00
N LYS A 194 -17.76 -0.91 -19.19
CA LYS A 194 -19.05 -0.81 -18.47
C LYS A 194 -19.04 0.16 -17.29
N LEU A 195 -17.92 0.28 -16.58
CA LEU A 195 -17.84 1.06 -15.33
C LEU A 195 -17.00 2.34 -15.44
N GLY A 196 -16.39 2.61 -16.60
CA GLY A 196 -15.62 3.82 -16.87
C GLY A 196 -14.29 3.91 -16.11
N ARG A 197 -13.73 2.77 -15.69
CA ARG A 197 -12.50 2.69 -14.89
C ARG A 197 -11.88 1.31 -14.86
#